data_AF-A0A9P6YQG2-F1
#
_entry.id   AF-A0A9P6YQG2-F1
#
_cell.length_a   1.000
_cell.length_b   1.000
_cell.length_c   1.000
_cell.angle_alpha   90.00
_cell.angle_beta   90.00
_cell.angle_gamma   90.00
#
_symmetry.space_group_name_H-M   'P 1'
#
loop_
_entity.id
_entity.type
_entity.pdbx_description
1 polymer ?
#
loop_
_entity_poly.entity_id
_entity_poly.type
_entity_poly.pdbx_seq_one_letter_code
_entity_poly.pdbx_strand_id
1 'polypeptide(L)'
;MLPLLLVVAPLAAQNAPAVAAGERPVVIEGVVPDQATKAKLLNNLRAVYGAERVVDRIQVETIATPPNWGDYVSGMINPGLKRVSPGKLEVNGQAVRITGEVGNEALRQQVASDLSLASNTSYTVTNSLKVGSQQNVLDQTLANRIIEFQSGSARLTPFGMSILDEMVAKMAQMPDSRFLIIGHTDNVGQRESNLTLSHARALAVKNYMMSKGIPGSHMDVLGKGPDEPVADNTSNDGRARNRRIEFKIQ
;
A
#
# COMPACT_ATOMS: atom_id res chain seq x y z
N MET A 1 34.25 9.46 13.48
CA MET A 1 33.25 9.97 14.45
C MET A 1 32.36 10.96 13.70
N LEU A 2 31.04 10.93 13.97
CA LEU A 2 29.97 11.86 13.51
C LEU A 2 29.54 11.74 12.02
N PRO A 3 28.26 12.02 11.64
CA PRO A 3 26.98 11.39 12.06
C PRO A 3 26.22 10.75 10.84
N LEU A 4 25.57 9.58 10.95
CA LEU A 4 24.15 9.29 11.28
C LEU A 4 23.14 9.72 10.17
N LEU A 5 22.78 8.83 9.22
CA LEU A 5 21.63 7.90 9.15
C LEU A 5 20.33 8.54 8.61
N LEU A 6 20.00 8.26 7.33
CA LEU A 6 18.69 8.51 6.71
C LEU A 6 17.90 7.19 6.75
N VAL A 7 17.07 6.97 7.79
CA VAL A 7 16.16 5.82 7.88
C VAL A 7 14.75 6.25 7.53
N VAL A 8 14.25 5.73 6.42
CA VAL A 8 12.81 5.57 6.20
C VAL A 8 12.52 4.09 6.46
N ALA A 9 11.88 3.70 7.56
CA ALA A 9 11.17 2.41 7.72
C ALA A 9 10.74 2.28 9.19
N PRO A 10 9.58 1.65 9.46
CA PRO A 10 9.03 1.56 10.80
C PRO A 10 9.79 0.49 11.59
N LEU A 11 10.39 0.87 12.71
CA LEU A 11 10.60 -0.06 13.83
C LEU A 11 9.98 0.52 15.08
N ALA A 12 9.52 -0.42 15.91
CA ALA A 12 8.51 -0.29 16.94
C ALA A 12 8.69 0.89 17.91
N ALA A 13 7.53 1.36 18.35
CA ALA A 13 7.29 2.38 19.35
C ALA A 13 8.30 2.38 20.51
N GLN A 14 8.82 3.57 20.78
CA GLN A 14 8.90 4.13 22.13
C GLN A 14 9.00 5.66 21.98
N ASN A 15 7.90 6.34 22.35
CA ASN A 15 7.74 7.80 22.46
C ASN A 15 7.62 8.59 21.15
N ALA A 16 6.57 8.34 20.38
CA ALA A 16 6.08 9.28 19.35
C ALA A 16 4.77 9.95 19.83
N PRO A 17 4.58 11.26 19.60
CA PRO A 17 3.27 11.90 19.76
C PRO A 17 2.25 11.23 18.82
N ALA A 18 1.00 11.15 19.27
CA ALA A 18 -0.07 10.37 18.64
C ALA A 18 -0.34 10.83 17.20
N VAL A 19 0.11 10.03 16.23
CA VAL A 19 -0.35 10.10 14.84
C VAL A 19 -1.73 9.44 14.79
N ALA A 20 -2.69 10.07 14.10
CA ALA A 20 -4.05 9.56 13.96
C ALA A 20 -4.05 8.09 13.51
N ALA A 21 -4.89 7.29 14.16
CA ALA A 21 -4.91 5.83 14.02
C ALA A 21 -5.20 5.40 12.57
N GLY A 22 -4.23 4.73 11.95
CA GLY A 22 -4.42 4.00 10.69
C GLY A 22 -3.22 3.98 9.74
N GLU A 23 -2.42 5.05 9.70
CA GLU A 23 -1.33 5.19 8.74
C GLU A 23 0.04 5.38 9.39
N ARG A 24 1.05 4.63 8.93
CA ARG A 24 2.41 4.68 9.51
C ARG A 24 3.07 6.04 9.23
N PRO A 25 3.78 6.64 10.22
CA PRO A 25 4.50 7.89 10.03
C PRO A 25 5.68 7.73 9.07
N VAL A 26 6.01 8.81 8.38
CA VAL A 26 7.19 8.94 7.53
C VAL A 26 8.23 9.70 8.33
N VAL A 27 9.27 9.01 8.76
CA VAL A 27 10.37 9.61 9.52
C VAL A 27 11.47 10.02 8.55
N ILE A 28 11.96 11.24 8.69
CA ILE A 28 13.20 11.68 8.07
C ILE A 28 14.19 12.01 9.18
N GLU A 29 15.38 11.40 9.12
CA GLU A 29 16.45 11.59 10.08
C GLU A 29 17.79 11.74 9.36
N GLY A 30 18.75 12.36 10.02
CA GLY A 30 20.12 12.51 9.51
C GLY A 30 20.62 13.94 9.55
N VAL A 31 21.69 14.22 8.80
CA VAL A 31 22.40 15.50 8.82
C VAL A 31 22.32 16.17 7.44
N VAL A 32 22.06 17.47 7.42
CA VAL A 32 22.02 18.29 6.19
C VAL A 32 22.92 19.53 6.32
N PRO A 33 23.48 20.05 5.21
CA PRO A 33 24.49 21.11 5.25
C PRO A 33 23.96 22.46 5.74
N ASP A 34 22.68 22.73 5.53
CA ASP A 34 22.06 24.02 5.82
C ASP A 34 20.53 23.91 6.01
N GLN A 35 19.96 24.99 6.54
CA GLN A 35 18.53 25.10 6.81
C GLN A 35 17.68 25.12 5.54
N ALA A 36 18.22 25.61 4.41
CA ALA A 36 17.49 25.68 3.15
C ALA A 36 17.25 24.27 2.57
N THR A 37 18.27 23.41 2.63
CA THR A 37 18.22 22.01 2.25
C THR A 37 17.23 21.26 3.14
N LYS A 38 17.32 21.46 4.47
CA LYS A 38 16.33 20.89 5.41
C LYS A 38 14.90 21.23 5.03
N ALA A 39 14.62 22.51 4.80
CA ALA A 39 13.29 22.99 4.45
C ALA A 39 12.79 22.37 3.13
N LYS A 40 13.68 22.27 2.12
CA LYS A 40 13.34 21.68 0.82
C LYS A 40 12.95 20.21 0.92
N LEU A 41 13.72 19.40 1.66
CA LEU A 41 13.41 17.98 1.87
C LEU A 41 12.09 17.79 2.61
N LEU A 42 11.87 18.56 3.69
CA LEU A 42 10.62 18.50 4.44
C LEU A 42 9.42 18.93 3.60
N ASN A 43 9.55 19.98 2.78
CA ASN A 43 8.47 20.42 1.89
C ASN A 43 8.12 19.35 0.85
N ASN A 44 9.11 18.72 0.22
CA ASN A 44 8.85 17.62 -0.72
C ASN A 44 8.21 16.41 -0.02
N LEU A 45 8.69 16.04 1.17
CA LEU A 45 8.09 14.94 1.92
C LEU A 45 6.64 15.22 2.30
N ARG A 46 6.33 16.44 2.75
CA ARG A 46 4.97 16.84 3.11
C ARG A 46 4.07 16.92 1.88
N ALA A 47 4.59 17.37 0.74
CA ALA A 47 3.86 17.37 -0.52
C ALA A 47 3.54 15.96 -1.02
N VAL A 48 4.47 15.01 -0.84
CA VAL A 48 4.24 13.61 -1.20
C VAL A 48 3.33 12.94 -0.17
N TYR A 49 3.68 12.92 1.12
CA TYR A 49 3.07 12.06 2.13
C TYR A 49 2.01 12.71 3.03
N GLY A 50 1.80 14.02 2.96
CA GLY A 50 0.93 14.78 3.87
C GLY A 50 1.70 15.31 5.09
N ALA A 51 1.33 16.49 5.58
CA ALA A 51 2.10 17.20 6.60
C ALA A 51 2.05 16.49 7.96
N GLU A 52 0.86 16.01 8.33
CA GLU A 52 0.54 15.25 9.54
C GLU A 52 1.30 13.92 9.68
N ARG A 53 1.87 13.40 8.58
CA ARG A 53 2.58 12.12 8.59
C ARG A 53 4.09 12.23 8.67
N VAL A 54 4.66 13.42 8.44
CA VAL A 54 6.11 13.61 8.36
C VAL A 54 6.68 13.98 9.73
N VAL A 55 7.59 13.16 10.22
CA VAL A 55 8.32 13.37 11.47
C VAL A 55 9.74 13.82 11.14
N ASP A 56 10.07 15.07 11.49
CA ASP A 56 11.40 15.67 11.32
C ASP A 56 12.33 15.29 12.47
N ARG A 57 13.44 14.63 12.14
CA ARG A 57 14.56 14.34 13.03
C ARG A 57 15.90 14.74 12.39
N ILE A 58 15.88 15.68 11.46
CA ILE A 58 17.07 16.15 10.76
C ILE A 58 17.82 17.15 11.62
N GLN A 59 19.14 17.00 11.70
CA GLN A 59 20.08 17.94 12.28
C GLN A 59 20.74 18.77 11.17
N VAL A 60 21.01 20.05 11.44
CA VAL A 60 21.72 20.93 10.51
C VAL A 60 23.13 21.11 11.02
N GLU A 61 24.10 20.68 10.24
CA GLU A 61 25.52 20.81 10.54
C GLU A 61 26.27 21.26 9.28
N THR A 62 27.35 22.02 9.44
CA THR A 62 28.19 22.43 8.32
C THR A 62 29.05 21.25 7.85
N ILE A 63 28.51 20.48 6.90
CA ILE A 63 29.16 19.32 6.30
C ILE A 63 29.48 19.56 4.82
N ALA A 64 30.57 18.97 4.34
CA ALA A 64 30.91 19.00 2.93
C ALA A 64 29.97 18.05 2.15
N THR A 65 29.23 18.59 1.19
CA THR A 65 28.35 17.81 0.31
C THR A 65 28.80 17.90 -1.15
N PRO A 66 28.49 16.89 -1.98
CA PRO A 66 28.63 17.00 -3.43
C PRO A 66 27.87 18.23 -3.99
N PRO A 67 28.28 18.76 -5.16
CA PRO A 67 27.54 19.82 -5.85
C PRO A 67 26.08 19.42 -6.08
N ASN A 68 25.16 20.36 -5.85
CA ASN A 68 23.71 20.20 -6.02
C ASN A 68 23.09 19.03 -5.22
N TRP A 69 23.74 18.56 -4.15
CA TRP A 69 23.26 17.42 -3.36
C TRP A 69 21.80 17.58 -2.90
N GLY A 70 21.43 18.75 -2.38
CA GLY A 70 20.07 19.03 -1.91
C GLY A 70 19.01 18.92 -3.01
N ASP A 71 19.35 19.30 -4.24
CA ASP A 71 18.44 19.22 -5.38
C ASP A 71 18.20 17.78 -5.81
N TYR A 72 19.25 16.96 -5.86
CA TYR A 72 19.14 15.54 -6.23
C TYR A 72 18.33 14.74 -5.21
N VAL A 73 18.65 14.90 -3.92
CA VAL A 73 17.91 14.18 -2.85
C VAL A 73 16.45 14.63 -2.83
N SER A 74 16.20 15.93 -3.03
CA SER A 74 14.84 16.45 -3.17
C SER A 74 14.12 15.83 -4.38
N GLY A 75 14.79 15.65 -5.52
CA GLY A 75 14.21 15.04 -6.72
C GLY A 75 13.88 13.54 -6.57
N MET A 76 14.60 12.83 -5.70
CA MET A 76 14.31 11.43 -5.38
C MET A 76 13.03 11.27 -4.55
N ILE A 77 12.64 12.30 -3.79
CA ILE A 77 11.39 12.32 -3.03
C ILE A 77 10.23 12.61 -4.00
N ASN A 78 9.71 11.54 -4.59
CA ASN A 78 8.63 11.60 -5.57
C ASN A 78 7.44 10.68 -5.18
N PRO A 79 6.26 10.84 -5.82
CA PRO A 79 5.09 10.01 -5.53
C PRO A 79 5.28 8.50 -5.77
N GLY A 80 6.26 8.10 -6.58
CA GLY A 80 6.63 6.70 -6.79
C GLY A 80 7.04 5.99 -5.51
N LEU A 81 7.61 6.72 -4.54
CA LEU A 81 8.00 6.16 -3.24
C LEU A 81 6.81 5.68 -2.40
N LYS A 82 5.58 6.18 -2.63
CA LYS A 82 4.37 5.65 -1.96
C LYS A 82 4.07 4.20 -2.33
N ARG A 83 4.63 3.73 -3.44
CA ARG A 83 4.44 2.37 -3.95
C ARG A 83 5.35 1.35 -3.27
N VAL A 84 6.28 1.81 -2.45
CA VAL A 84 7.20 0.96 -1.67
C VAL A 84 6.72 0.91 -0.23
N SER A 85 6.32 -0.27 0.25
CA SER A 85 5.80 -0.44 1.61
C SER A 85 6.06 -1.84 2.17
N PRO A 86 6.68 -1.98 3.35
CA PRO A 86 7.47 -0.94 4.02
C PRO A 86 8.65 -0.54 3.13
N GLY A 87 8.97 0.76 3.06
CA GLY A 87 10.03 1.28 2.19
C GLY A 87 11.10 2.04 2.95
N LYS A 88 12.34 1.95 2.48
CA LYS A 88 13.52 2.66 2.97
C LYS A 88 14.32 3.30 1.85
N LEU A 89 14.59 4.58 1.98
CA LEU A 89 15.54 5.31 1.14
C LEU A 89 16.70 5.78 2.03
N GLU A 90 17.92 5.44 1.65
CA GLU A 90 19.16 5.85 2.31
C GLU A 90 20.00 6.64 1.32
N VAL A 91 20.54 7.79 1.74
CA VAL A 91 21.46 8.59 0.95
C VAL A 91 22.73 8.79 1.76
N ASN A 92 23.87 8.41 1.20
CA ASN A 92 25.19 8.59 1.78
C ASN A 92 26.16 9.13 0.71
N GLY A 93 26.39 10.45 0.74
CA GLY A 93 27.18 11.14 -0.27
C GLY A 93 26.57 10.96 -1.66
N GLN A 94 27.26 10.20 -2.52
CA GLN A 94 26.81 9.83 -3.87
C GLN A 94 26.13 8.46 -3.95
N ALA A 95 26.16 7.67 -2.88
CA ALA A 95 25.50 6.37 -2.84
C ALA A 95 24.05 6.53 -2.35
N VAL A 96 23.11 6.00 -3.13
CA VAL A 96 21.69 5.97 -2.78
C VAL A 96 21.25 4.52 -2.73
N ARG A 97 20.51 4.13 -1.70
CA ARG A 97 19.96 2.78 -1.59
C ARG A 97 18.48 2.86 -1.33
N ILE A 98 17.69 2.12 -2.11
CA ILE A 98 16.29 1.91 -1.83
C ILE A 98 16.04 0.44 -1.48
N THR A 99 15.31 0.19 -0.39
CA THR A 99 14.88 -1.13 0.05
C THR A 99 13.40 -1.12 0.38
N GLY A 100 12.76 -2.28 0.35
CA GLY A 100 11.33 -2.40 0.66
C GLY A 100 10.60 -3.32 -0.30
N GLU A 101 9.28 -3.38 -0.16
CA GLU A 101 8.42 -4.19 -1.02
C GLU A 101 7.61 -3.32 -1.99
N VAL A 102 7.52 -3.77 -3.24
CA VAL A 102 6.65 -3.19 -4.27
C VAL A 102 5.63 -4.22 -4.75
N GLY A 103 4.51 -3.76 -5.28
CA GLY A 103 3.37 -4.64 -5.58
C GLY A 103 3.55 -5.60 -6.76
N ASN A 104 4.53 -5.36 -7.65
CA ASN A 104 4.86 -6.21 -8.80
C ASN A 104 6.20 -5.79 -9.41
N GLU A 105 6.68 -6.58 -10.38
CA GLU A 105 7.95 -6.37 -11.06
C GLU A 105 7.96 -5.10 -11.95
N ALA A 106 6.86 -4.78 -12.63
CA ALA A 106 6.78 -3.57 -13.46
C ALA A 106 6.93 -2.30 -12.62
N LEU A 107 6.29 -2.25 -11.44
CA LEU A 107 6.45 -1.19 -10.47
C LEU A 107 7.87 -1.13 -9.92
N ARG A 108 8.50 -2.27 -9.65
CA ARG A 108 9.90 -2.34 -9.23
C ARG A 108 10.81 -1.64 -10.24
N GLN A 109 10.59 -1.92 -11.52
CA GLN A 109 11.35 -1.33 -12.63
C GLN A 109 11.06 0.16 -12.82
N GLN A 110 9.80 0.58 -12.66
CA GLN A 110 9.45 1.99 -12.72
C GLN A 110 10.13 2.79 -11.61
N VAL A 111 10.05 2.32 -10.35
CA VAL A 111 10.71 3.00 -9.21
C VAL A 111 12.22 3.02 -9.40
N ALA A 112 12.81 1.94 -9.93
CA ALA A 112 14.24 1.91 -10.27
C ALA A 112 14.60 3.01 -11.29
N SER A 113 13.79 3.14 -12.34
CA SER A 113 14.01 4.09 -13.44
C SER A 113 13.84 5.53 -12.94
N ASP A 114 12.77 5.82 -12.18
CA ASP A 114 12.51 7.15 -11.62
C ASP A 114 13.67 7.62 -10.72
N LEU A 115 14.20 6.71 -9.89
CA LEU A 115 15.36 7.02 -9.04
C LEU A 115 16.64 7.22 -9.85
N SER A 116 16.82 6.42 -10.91
CA SER A 116 17.98 6.53 -11.81
C SER A 116 17.94 7.83 -12.62
N LEU A 117 16.76 8.33 -12.97
CA LEU A 117 16.58 9.62 -13.64
C LEU A 117 16.78 10.81 -12.68
N ALA A 118 16.39 10.66 -11.41
CA ALA A 118 16.62 11.67 -10.37
C ALA A 118 18.11 11.74 -9.95
N SER A 119 18.83 10.63 -10.06
CA SER A 119 20.25 10.53 -9.79
C SER A 119 21.04 10.77 -11.09
N ASN A 120 21.66 11.94 -11.28
CA ASN A 120 22.58 12.14 -12.39
C ASN A 120 23.68 11.04 -12.42
N THR A 121 24.38 10.84 -13.54
CA THR A 121 25.42 9.79 -13.74
C THR A 121 26.53 9.75 -12.68
N SER A 122 26.64 10.76 -11.82
CA SER A 122 27.58 10.83 -10.70
C SER A 122 27.11 10.13 -9.40
N TYR A 123 25.90 9.57 -9.36
CA TYR A 123 25.33 8.91 -8.18
C TYR A 123 25.11 7.42 -8.42
N THR A 124 25.46 6.60 -7.44
CA THR A 124 25.28 5.15 -7.50
C THR A 124 24.00 4.76 -6.79
N VAL A 125 22.95 4.43 -7.55
CA VAL A 125 21.68 3.94 -7.00
C VAL A 125 21.70 2.41 -6.89
N THR A 126 21.64 1.90 -5.67
CA THR A 126 21.48 0.48 -5.35
C THR A 126 20.00 0.19 -5.11
N ASN A 127 19.36 -0.53 -6.03
CA ASN A 127 17.99 -1.00 -5.87
C ASN A 127 17.96 -2.38 -5.20
N SER A 128 17.43 -2.45 -3.98
CA SER A 128 17.18 -3.69 -3.23
C SER A 128 15.69 -3.90 -2.93
N LEU A 129 14.82 -3.37 -3.79
CA LEU A 129 13.38 -3.60 -3.74
C LEU A 129 13.07 -5.07 -4.03
N LYS A 130 12.17 -5.63 -3.23
CA LYS A 130 11.58 -6.95 -3.44
C LYS A 130 10.17 -6.77 -3.96
N VAL A 131 9.69 -7.73 -4.74
CA VAL A 131 8.27 -7.81 -5.03
C VAL A 131 7.63 -8.48 -3.81
N GLY A 132 6.74 -7.77 -3.11
CA GLY A 132 5.94 -8.38 -2.04
C GLY A 132 5.06 -9.48 -2.62
N SER A 133 4.55 -10.41 -1.80
CA SER A 133 3.61 -11.39 -2.34
C SER A 133 2.42 -10.63 -2.92
N GLN A 134 2.08 -10.91 -4.17
CA GLN A 134 0.97 -10.23 -4.85
C GLN A 134 -0.33 -10.36 -4.03
N GLN A 135 -0.48 -11.46 -3.28
CA GLN A 135 -1.55 -11.69 -2.30
C GLN A 135 -1.59 -10.61 -1.21
N ASN A 136 -0.45 -10.27 -0.59
CA ASN A 136 -0.40 -9.25 0.47
C ASN A 136 -0.89 -7.88 -0.03
N VAL A 137 -0.65 -7.56 -1.30
CA VAL A 137 -1.11 -6.29 -1.91
C VAL A 137 -2.64 -6.26 -1.98
N LEU A 138 -3.27 -7.38 -2.36
CA LEU A 138 -4.73 -7.49 -2.40
C LEU A 138 -5.32 -7.41 -0.98
N ASP A 139 -4.73 -8.14 -0.03
CA ASP A 139 -5.21 -8.18 1.36
C ASP A 139 -5.12 -6.79 2.02
N GLN A 140 -4.02 -6.06 1.82
CA GLN A 140 -3.88 -4.68 2.30
C GLN A 140 -4.88 -3.74 1.66
N THR A 141 -5.24 -3.97 0.40
CA THR A 141 -6.27 -3.18 -0.29
C THR A 141 -7.65 -3.44 0.32
N LEU A 142 -7.92 -4.58 0.95
CA LEU A 142 -9.19 -4.81 1.65
C LEU A 142 -9.10 -4.63 3.17
N ALA A 143 -7.91 -4.36 3.71
CA ALA A 143 -7.71 -4.30 5.15
C ALA A 143 -8.67 -3.30 5.83
N ASN A 144 -9.50 -3.83 6.74
CA ASN A 144 -10.54 -3.08 7.47
C ASN A 144 -11.63 -2.42 6.61
N ARG A 145 -11.76 -2.80 5.33
CA ARG A 145 -12.78 -2.29 4.41
C ARG A 145 -13.76 -3.39 4.05
N ILE A 146 -15.05 -3.08 4.11
CA ILE A 146 -16.11 -4.02 3.77
C ILE A 146 -16.67 -3.63 2.40
N ILE A 147 -16.68 -4.57 1.46
CA ILE A 147 -17.39 -4.39 0.19
C ILE A 147 -18.88 -4.50 0.48
N GLU A 148 -19.56 -3.36 0.38
CA GLU A 148 -20.96 -3.24 0.77
C GLU A 148 -21.92 -3.62 -0.37
N PHE A 149 -23.04 -4.21 0.04
CA PHE A 149 -24.17 -4.58 -0.82
C PHE A 149 -25.47 -4.01 -0.24
N GLN A 150 -26.47 -3.76 -1.08
CA GLN A 150 -27.81 -3.46 -0.59
C GLN A 150 -28.33 -4.64 0.26
N SER A 151 -29.06 -4.32 1.33
CA SER A 151 -29.53 -5.29 2.33
C SER A 151 -30.21 -6.50 1.68
N GLY A 152 -29.83 -7.71 2.11
CA GLY A 152 -30.38 -8.97 1.61
C GLY A 152 -30.08 -9.29 0.14
N SER A 153 -29.21 -8.52 -0.53
CA SER A 153 -28.96 -8.67 -1.98
C SER A 153 -27.47 -8.84 -2.32
N ALA A 154 -27.23 -9.13 -3.60
CA ALA A 154 -25.92 -9.09 -4.25
C ALA A 154 -25.68 -7.79 -5.04
N ARG A 155 -26.50 -6.76 -4.85
CA ARG A 155 -26.33 -5.47 -5.55
C ARG A 155 -25.31 -4.61 -4.83
N LEU A 156 -24.20 -4.29 -5.48
CA LEU A 156 -23.13 -3.43 -4.94
C LEU A 156 -23.65 -2.02 -4.65
N THR A 157 -23.19 -1.44 -3.53
CA THR A 157 -23.42 -0.01 -3.23
C THR A 157 -22.36 0.86 -3.93
N PRO A 158 -22.58 2.18 -4.08
CA PRO A 158 -21.56 3.08 -4.60
C PRO A 158 -20.24 3.03 -3.81
N PHE A 159 -20.30 2.87 -2.49
CA PHE A 159 -19.12 2.72 -1.63
C PHE A 159 -18.40 1.38 -1.85
N GLY A 160 -19.16 0.28 -1.99
CA GLY A 160 -18.58 -1.00 -2.39
C GLY A 160 -17.86 -0.91 -3.75
N MET A 161 -18.47 -0.23 -4.72
CA MET A 161 -17.87 0.00 -6.04
C MET A 161 -16.56 0.82 -5.97
N SER A 162 -16.47 1.85 -5.13
CA SER A 162 -15.21 2.61 -5.00
C SER A 162 -14.06 1.78 -4.44
N ILE A 163 -14.34 0.87 -3.50
CA ILE A 163 -13.32 -0.08 -3.01
C ILE A 163 -12.88 -1.02 -4.13
N LEU A 164 -13.84 -1.51 -4.93
CA LEU A 164 -13.54 -2.38 -6.06
C LEU A 164 -12.74 -1.66 -7.16
N ASP A 165 -12.95 -0.36 -7.38
CA ASP A 165 -12.15 0.43 -8.31
C ASP A 165 -10.66 0.48 -7.91
N GLU A 166 -10.38 0.63 -6.62
CA GLU A 166 -8.99 0.53 -6.12
C GLU A 166 -8.42 -0.88 -6.32
N MET A 167 -9.24 -1.92 -6.11
CA MET A 167 -8.84 -3.30 -6.33
C MET A 167 -8.54 -3.58 -7.81
N VAL A 168 -9.34 -3.07 -8.75
CA VAL A 168 -9.07 -3.16 -10.20
C VAL A 168 -7.68 -2.61 -10.51
N ALA A 169 -7.30 -1.46 -9.95
CA ALA A 169 -6.00 -0.86 -10.19
C ALA A 169 -4.83 -1.75 -9.70
N LYS A 170 -5.05 -2.55 -8.64
CA LYS A 170 -4.07 -3.54 -8.15
C LYS A 170 -4.05 -4.82 -8.96
N MET A 171 -5.21 -5.31 -9.40
CA MET A 171 -5.29 -6.52 -10.23
C MET A 171 -4.72 -6.26 -11.64
N ALA A 172 -4.96 -5.09 -12.22
CA ALA A 172 -4.40 -4.70 -13.54
C ALA A 172 -2.85 -4.66 -13.55
N GLN A 173 -2.25 -4.51 -12.38
CA GLN A 173 -0.82 -4.56 -12.13
C GLN A 173 -0.25 -5.99 -12.03
N MET A 174 -1.11 -7.01 -12.16
CA MET A 174 -0.80 -8.43 -12.02
C MET A 174 -1.38 -9.22 -13.20
N PRO A 175 -0.98 -8.92 -14.46
CA PRO A 175 -1.63 -9.45 -15.66
C PRO A 175 -1.53 -10.98 -15.79
N ASP A 176 -0.50 -11.61 -15.23
CA ASP A 176 -0.29 -13.06 -15.33
C ASP A 176 -1.00 -13.85 -14.21
N SER A 177 -1.62 -13.16 -13.26
CA SER A 177 -2.26 -13.80 -12.10
C SER A 177 -3.70 -14.21 -12.41
N ARG A 178 -4.11 -15.36 -11.84
CA ARG A 178 -5.51 -15.76 -11.71
C ARG A 178 -5.99 -15.47 -10.29
N PHE A 179 -7.25 -15.07 -10.16
CA PHE A 179 -7.85 -14.65 -8.92
C PHE A 179 -9.08 -15.48 -8.60
N LEU A 180 -9.24 -15.89 -7.34
CA LEU A 180 -10.44 -16.48 -6.79
C LEU A 180 -11.13 -15.46 -5.88
N ILE A 181 -12.35 -15.09 -6.24
CA ILE A 181 -13.19 -14.17 -5.47
C ILE A 181 -14.10 -15.00 -4.56
N ILE A 182 -13.95 -14.85 -3.25
CA ILE A 182 -14.67 -15.64 -2.26
C ILE A 182 -15.65 -14.76 -1.49
N GLY A 183 -16.92 -15.13 -1.48
CA GLY A 183 -17.94 -14.47 -0.69
C GLY A 183 -18.23 -15.19 0.61
N HIS A 184 -18.33 -14.43 1.70
CA HIS A 184 -18.67 -14.92 3.04
C HIS A 184 -19.90 -14.19 3.60
N THR A 185 -20.59 -14.83 4.55
CA THR A 185 -21.69 -14.25 5.32
C THR A 185 -21.40 -14.38 6.81
N ASP A 186 -22.22 -13.71 7.63
CA ASP A 186 -22.36 -14.10 9.03
C ASP A 186 -23.20 -15.38 9.16
N ASN A 187 -23.39 -15.84 10.40
CA ASN A 187 -24.15 -17.06 10.70
C ASN A 187 -25.67 -16.83 10.85
N VAL A 188 -26.20 -15.66 10.49
CA VAL A 188 -27.63 -15.38 10.63
C VAL A 188 -28.40 -15.98 9.45
N GLY A 189 -29.50 -16.69 9.74
CA GLY A 189 -30.33 -17.33 8.72
C GLY A 189 -29.87 -18.73 8.32
N GLN A 190 -30.47 -19.28 7.27
CA GLN A 190 -30.19 -20.64 6.82
C GLN A 190 -28.85 -20.73 6.08
N ARG A 191 -28.05 -21.75 6.38
CA ARG A 191 -26.74 -21.97 5.77
C ARG A 191 -26.80 -22.02 4.24
N GLU A 192 -27.77 -22.72 3.67
CA GLU A 192 -27.94 -22.85 2.21
C GLU A 192 -28.25 -21.50 1.55
N SER A 193 -29.11 -20.69 2.17
CA SER A 193 -29.38 -19.33 1.72
C SER A 193 -28.13 -18.46 1.78
N ASN A 194 -27.32 -18.62 2.83
CA ASN A 194 -26.06 -17.91 2.99
C ASN A 194 -25.00 -18.32 1.95
N LEU A 195 -24.89 -19.61 1.62
CA LEU A 195 -24.01 -20.10 0.54
C LEU A 195 -24.42 -19.50 -0.81
N THR A 196 -25.73 -19.51 -1.11
CA THR A 196 -26.28 -18.93 -2.34
C THR A 196 -26.01 -17.42 -2.42
N LEU A 197 -26.28 -16.70 -1.33
CA LEU A 197 -26.07 -15.26 -1.25
C LEU A 197 -24.59 -14.89 -1.39
N SER A 198 -23.70 -15.62 -0.71
CA SER A 198 -22.27 -15.34 -0.74
C SER A 198 -21.66 -15.61 -2.12
N HIS A 199 -22.09 -16.68 -2.80
CA HIS A 199 -21.72 -16.95 -4.19
C HIS A 199 -22.26 -15.85 -5.12
N ALA A 200 -23.52 -15.46 -4.98
CA ALA A 200 -24.12 -14.40 -5.81
C ALA A 200 -23.39 -13.07 -5.64
N ARG A 201 -22.94 -12.73 -4.42
CA ARG A 201 -22.10 -11.55 -4.15
C ARG A 201 -20.73 -11.65 -4.80
N ALA A 202 -20.05 -12.79 -4.70
CA ALA A 202 -18.77 -13.02 -5.38
C ALA A 202 -18.92 -12.87 -6.91
N LEU A 203 -20.01 -13.38 -7.48
CA LEU A 203 -20.32 -13.23 -8.90
C LEU A 203 -20.61 -11.77 -9.28
N ALA A 204 -21.35 -11.02 -8.46
CA ALA A 204 -21.57 -9.59 -8.69
C ALA A 204 -20.26 -8.80 -8.70
N VAL A 205 -19.33 -9.13 -7.80
CA VAL A 205 -17.98 -8.56 -7.78
C VAL A 205 -17.22 -8.91 -9.06
N LYS A 206 -17.20 -10.18 -9.48
CA LYS A 206 -16.57 -10.59 -10.75
C LYS A 206 -17.11 -9.79 -11.94
N ASN A 207 -18.43 -9.68 -12.05
CA ASN A 207 -19.09 -8.94 -13.13
C ASN A 207 -18.71 -7.46 -13.12
N TYR A 208 -18.60 -6.86 -11.93
CA TYR A 208 -18.12 -5.49 -11.78
C TYR A 208 -16.67 -5.34 -12.26
N MET A 209 -15.76 -6.22 -11.84
CA MET A 209 -14.35 -6.20 -12.28
C MET A 209 -14.23 -6.36 -13.80
N MET A 210 -15.05 -7.23 -14.40
CA MET A 210 -15.11 -7.39 -15.85
C MET A 210 -15.55 -6.11 -16.55
N SER A 211 -16.55 -5.40 -16.01
CA SER A 211 -16.97 -4.10 -16.56
C SER A 211 -15.88 -3.02 -16.49
N LYS A 212 -14.87 -3.22 -15.64
CA LYS A 212 -13.71 -2.35 -15.48
C LYS A 212 -12.47 -2.83 -16.25
N GLY A 213 -12.60 -3.91 -17.03
CA GLY A 213 -11.57 -4.38 -17.95
C GLY A 213 -10.72 -5.56 -17.46
N ILE A 214 -11.01 -6.15 -16.30
CA ILE A 214 -10.32 -7.38 -15.87
C ILE A 214 -10.92 -8.58 -16.63
N PRO A 215 -10.11 -9.37 -17.37
CA PRO A 215 -10.63 -10.51 -18.13
C PRO A 215 -11.32 -11.54 -17.24
N GLY A 216 -12.53 -11.97 -17.61
CA GLY A 216 -13.29 -12.96 -16.85
C GLY A 216 -12.62 -14.34 -16.75
N SER A 217 -11.68 -14.65 -17.65
CA SER A 217 -10.84 -15.85 -17.63
C SER A 217 -9.78 -15.84 -16.53
N HIS A 218 -9.47 -14.68 -15.96
CA HIS A 218 -8.51 -14.53 -14.85
C HIS A 218 -9.22 -14.57 -13.50
N MET A 219 -10.54 -14.79 -13.45
CA MET A 219 -11.32 -14.71 -12.22
C MET A 219 -12.24 -15.92 -12.06
N ASP A 220 -12.14 -16.62 -10.95
CA ASP A 220 -13.09 -17.63 -10.48
C ASP A 220 -13.87 -17.08 -9.28
N VAL A 221 -15.02 -17.68 -8.97
CA VAL A 221 -15.88 -17.27 -7.84
C VAL A 221 -16.21 -18.46 -6.95
N LEU A 222 -16.31 -18.22 -5.65
CA LEU A 222 -16.72 -19.22 -4.68
C LEU A 222 -17.57 -18.61 -3.57
N GLY A 223 -18.65 -19.28 -3.19
CA GLY A 223 -19.43 -18.93 -2.00
C GLY A 223 -19.09 -19.86 -0.84
N LYS A 224 -18.64 -19.30 0.28
CA LYS A 224 -18.35 -20.03 1.52
C LYS A 224 -19.43 -19.88 2.59
N GLY A 225 -20.44 -19.02 2.35
CA GLY A 225 -21.48 -18.75 3.34
C GLY A 225 -20.88 -18.43 4.72
N PRO A 226 -21.39 -19.05 5.79
CA PRO A 226 -20.92 -18.82 7.16
C PRO A 226 -19.75 -19.72 7.58
N ASP A 227 -19.24 -20.57 6.69
CA ASP A 227 -18.41 -21.73 7.07
C ASP A 227 -16.96 -21.37 7.45
N GLU A 228 -16.51 -20.16 7.12
CA GLU A 228 -15.15 -19.65 7.40
C GLU A 228 -15.21 -18.26 8.07
N PRO A 229 -15.63 -18.21 9.36
CA PRO A 229 -15.69 -16.96 10.10
C PRO A 229 -14.28 -16.48 10.48
N VAL A 230 -14.07 -15.17 10.41
CA VAL A 230 -12.82 -14.49 10.81
C VAL A 230 -12.96 -13.71 12.11
N ALA A 231 -14.20 -13.58 12.59
CA ALA A 231 -14.53 -12.96 13.86
C ALA A 231 -15.72 -13.69 14.51
N ASP A 232 -15.91 -13.43 15.80
CA ASP A 232 -17.01 -14.02 16.54
C ASP A 232 -18.38 -13.52 16.03
N ASN A 233 -19.33 -14.44 15.85
CA ASN A 233 -20.65 -14.13 15.32
C ASN A 233 -21.65 -13.64 16.39
N THR A 234 -21.29 -13.62 17.68
CA THR A 234 -22.21 -13.14 18.72
C THR A 234 -22.34 -11.61 18.71
N SER A 235 -21.27 -10.90 18.36
CA SER A 235 -21.24 -9.43 18.29
C SER A 235 -21.68 -8.88 16.93
N ASN A 236 -22.25 -7.67 16.91
CA ASN A 236 -22.58 -6.96 15.66
C ASN A 236 -21.33 -6.69 14.81
N ASP A 237 -20.23 -6.31 15.46
CA ASP A 237 -18.94 -6.03 14.80
C ASP A 237 -18.36 -7.29 14.15
N GLY A 238 -18.31 -8.40 14.88
CA GLY A 238 -17.80 -9.64 14.32
C GLY A 238 -18.66 -10.20 13.18
N ARG A 239 -19.99 -10.06 13.25
CA ARG A 239 -20.87 -10.36 12.09
C ARG A 239 -20.55 -9.48 10.89
N ALA A 240 -20.29 -8.18 11.10
CA ALA A 240 -19.89 -7.30 10.01
C ALA A 240 -18.58 -7.73 9.35
N ARG A 241 -17.58 -8.15 10.14
CA ARG A 241 -16.31 -8.69 9.62
C ARG A 241 -16.47 -10.01 8.85
N ASN A 242 -17.45 -10.84 9.23
CA ASN A 242 -17.73 -12.10 8.53
C ASN A 242 -18.46 -11.88 7.20
N ARG A 243 -19.26 -10.81 7.07
CA ARG A 243 -19.87 -10.38 5.80
C ARG A 243 -18.84 -9.69 4.90
N ARG A 244 -17.91 -10.47 4.34
CA ARG A 244 -16.76 -9.97 3.56
C ARG A 244 -16.63 -10.62 2.18
N ILE A 245 -15.84 -9.99 1.33
CA ILE A 245 -15.31 -10.55 0.09
C ILE A 245 -13.79 -10.69 0.26
N GLU A 246 -13.25 -11.81 -0.21
CA GLU A 246 -11.83 -12.11 -0.20
C GLU A 246 -11.34 -12.36 -1.64
N PHE A 247 -10.10 -11.99 -1.94
CA PHE A 247 -9.47 -12.26 -3.23
C PHE A 247 -8.23 -13.11 -2.95
N LYS A 248 -8.13 -14.27 -3.58
CA LYS A 248 -6.93 -15.12 -3.53
C LYS A 248 -6.28 -15.21 -4.89
N ILE A 249 -4.97 -15.21 -4.94
CA ILE A 249 -4.22 -15.56 -6.15
C ILE A 249 -4.12 -17.09 -6.23
N GLN A 250 -4.36 -17.64 -7.41
CA GLN A 250 -4.24 -19.08 -7.71
C GLN A 250 -2.86 -19.44 -8.26
#